data_AF-H8Z4E4-F1
#
_entry.id   AF-H8Z4E4-F1
#
_cell.length_a   1.000
_cell.length_b   1.000
_cell.length_c   1.000
_cell.angle_alpha   90.00
_cell.angle_beta   90.00
_cell.angle_gamma   90.00
#
_symmetry.space_group_name_H-M   'P 1'
#
loop_
_entity.id
_entity.type
_entity.pdbx_description
1 polymer ?
#
loop_
_entity_poly.entity_id
_entity_poly.type
_entity_poly.pdbx_seq_one_letter_code
_entity_poly.pdbx_strand_id
1 'polypeptide(L)'
;MLSSDSDPAKHATTGYQVLARKWRPQTFADLVGQEHVVQALTNALDRGQLHHAYLFTGTRGVGKTTLARILAKSLNCDQGVSASPCGTCSSCREIHEGRFIDLQEIDAASRTKVEQTRELLENVPFAPVRGRYKVYLIDEVHMFSGHSFNALLKTLEEPPPHVKFVLATTDPQKLPATVLSRCLQFNLKHLLPEQIGARFLQVLETEGIEFEQPALALLARAAEGSMRDGLSLLDQGIAFGGGQLRLADVRSMLGALDQDLTLALLEALCDCDAPRLLAEIGRVSELTPDFAGVLKAVIGLLHRLALAQQVPATLDSADPDYERLHALAERVAPEDLQLYYQVAVMGQQDLPLAPDARTGLEMVFLRALAFRPDSTSAPRAGTRGGGAGPAPGPSGAQSGTQTGIQSGNHASQGSKAAEALPRASKVAEPSYPESATTQPTAPAQPTESRRPVARASAREPEVVQPAITPGVVPPLNGDRDWHALVEHLPVNGLGRQLASHCAFNSWAGGELHLHLEPDCEHLIKADAAEQRLAQTLQEVLGQPVRLRIEARRSANDTPARARAREEQRLQREAEVLVREDPIALGLVSRLNAEWVPGSFRATGA
;
A
#
# COMPACT_ATOMS: atom_id res chain seq x y z
N MET A 1 -30.47 50.95 -37.03
CA MET A 1 -29.18 50.29 -37.29
C MET A 1 -28.23 50.78 -36.20
N LEU A 2 -28.38 50.41 -34.93
CA LEU A 2 -28.12 49.11 -34.29
C LEU A 2 -26.72 48.56 -34.63
N SER A 3 -25.71 49.14 -33.97
CA SER A 3 -24.44 48.49 -33.67
C SER A 3 -24.25 48.62 -32.17
N SER A 4 -24.69 47.59 -31.45
CA SER A 4 -24.47 47.41 -30.02
C SER A 4 -23.07 46.83 -29.82
N ASP A 5 -22.15 47.66 -29.36
CA ASP A 5 -20.92 47.22 -28.70
C ASP A 5 -21.31 46.39 -27.48
N SER A 6 -21.12 45.07 -27.59
CA SER A 6 -21.25 44.14 -26.46
C SER A 6 -19.93 44.10 -25.70
N ASP A 7 -19.88 44.83 -24.60
CA ASP A 7 -18.82 44.81 -23.58
C ASP A 7 -18.45 43.36 -23.16
N PRO A 8 -17.17 42.94 -23.26
CA PRO A 8 -16.68 41.68 -22.75
C PRO A 8 -16.31 41.79 -21.25
N ALA A 9 -17.23 42.29 -20.42
CA ALA A 9 -16.96 42.61 -19.02
C ALA A 9 -18.12 42.26 -18.09
N LYS A 10 -18.62 41.02 -18.14
CA LYS A 10 -19.53 40.46 -17.12
C LYS A 10 -19.29 38.99 -16.78
N HIS A 11 -18.03 38.55 -16.74
CA HIS A 11 -17.70 37.38 -15.90
C HIS A 11 -17.48 37.89 -14.47
N ALA A 12 -18.57 37.89 -13.70
CA ALA A 12 -18.52 38.11 -12.27
C ALA A 12 -17.53 37.12 -11.64
N THR A 13 -16.52 37.67 -10.97
CA THR A 13 -15.48 37.01 -10.17
C THR A 13 -16.13 36.26 -8.99
N THR A 14 -16.83 35.17 -9.31
CA THR A 14 -17.33 34.19 -8.36
C THR A 14 -16.23 33.16 -8.26
N GLY A 15 -15.53 33.11 -7.12
CA GLY A 15 -14.31 32.32 -6.96
C GLY A 15 -14.50 30.89 -7.49
N TYR A 16 -13.68 30.52 -8.48
CA TYR A 16 -13.69 29.19 -9.06
C TYR A 16 -13.51 28.16 -7.95
N GLN A 17 -14.55 27.37 -7.68
CA GLN A 17 -14.52 26.32 -6.68
C GLN A 17 -14.31 24.99 -7.39
N VAL A 18 -13.15 24.37 -7.15
CA VAL A 18 -12.78 23.03 -7.63
C VAL A 18 -13.95 22.06 -7.46
N LEU A 19 -14.29 21.31 -8.52
CA LEU A 19 -15.43 20.39 -8.54
C LEU A 19 -15.42 19.42 -7.36
N ALA A 20 -14.24 18.90 -7.00
CA ALA A 20 -14.05 18.01 -5.86
C ALA A 20 -14.53 18.60 -4.51
N ARG A 21 -14.55 19.93 -4.36
CA ARG A 21 -15.08 20.63 -3.18
C ARG A 21 -16.57 20.95 -3.34
N LYS A 22 -17.00 21.42 -4.52
CA LYS A 22 -18.39 21.78 -4.82
C LYS A 22 -19.32 20.56 -4.71
N TRP A 23 -18.90 19.44 -5.27
CA TRP A 23 -19.68 18.20 -5.37
C TRP A 23 -19.45 17.20 -4.24
N ARG A 24 -18.79 17.63 -3.16
CA ARG A 24 -18.62 16.80 -1.96
C ARG A 24 -20.03 16.40 -1.45
N PRO A 25 -20.33 15.11 -1.26
CA PRO A 25 -21.61 14.64 -0.73
C PRO A 25 -22.03 15.36 0.56
N GLN A 26 -23.31 15.73 0.67
CA GLN A 26 -23.85 16.43 1.84
C GLN A 26 -24.72 15.55 2.72
N THR A 27 -25.31 14.50 2.14
CA THR A 27 -26.14 13.50 2.81
C THR A 27 -25.59 12.10 2.55
N PHE A 28 -26.03 11.11 3.33
CA PHE A 28 -25.63 9.71 3.09
C PHE A 28 -26.16 9.17 1.75
N ALA A 29 -27.26 9.71 1.23
CA ALA A 29 -27.83 9.29 -0.05
C ALA A 29 -26.97 9.72 -1.25
N ASP A 30 -26.21 10.81 -1.10
CA ASP A 30 -25.33 11.33 -2.16
C ASP A 30 -23.99 10.56 -2.25
N LEU A 31 -23.72 9.65 -1.31
CA LEU A 31 -22.47 8.91 -1.23
C LEU A 31 -22.54 7.68 -2.14
N VAL A 32 -21.56 7.56 -3.04
CA VAL A 32 -21.51 6.50 -4.04
C VAL A 32 -20.75 5.29 -3.49
N GLY A 33 -21.27 4.07 -3.70
CA GLY A 33 -20.54 2.80 -3.56
C GLY A 33 -20.21 2.33 -2.14
N GLN A 34 -20.77 2.95 -1.11
CA GLN A 34 -20.54 2.61 0.31
C GLN A 34 -21.83 2.21 1.03
N GLU A 35 -22.70 1.47 0.35
CA GLU A 35 -24.05 1.16 0.80
C GLU A 35 -24.04 0.44 2.15
N HIS A 36 -23.10 -0.48 2.37
CA HIS A 36 -22.99 -1.23 3.63
C HIS A 36 -22.66 -0.32 4.83
N VAL A 37 -21.79 0.68 4.65
CA VAL A 37 -21.43 1.63 5.71
C VAL A 37 -22.59 2.58 5.98
N VAL A 38 -23.19 3.12 4.91
CA VAL A 38 -24.33 4.03 5.00
C VAL A 38 -25.49 3.36 5.72
N GLN A 39 -25.84 2.12 5.36
CA GLN A 39 -26.93 1.39 5.99
C GLN A 39 -26.67 1.14 7.49
N ALA A 40 -25.44 0.78 7.87
CA ALA A 40 -25.07 0.56 9.26
C ALA A 40 -25.16 1.86 10.09
N LEU A 41 -24.69 2.98 9.55
CA LEU A 41 -24.76 4.29 10.22
C LEU A 41 -26.20 4.80 10.33
N THR A 42 -27.01 4.66 9.27
CA THR A 42 -28.44 4.99 9.29
C THR A 42 -29.17 4.23 10.38
N ASN A 43 -28.97 2.91 10.45
CA ASN A 43 -29.59 2.07 11.47
C ASN A 43 -29.14 2.46 12.90
N ALA A 44 -27.87 2.82 13.09
CA ALA A 44 -27.36 3.25 14.39
C ALA A 44 -27.95 4.60 14.84
N LEU A 45 -28.11 5.55 13.90
CA LEU A 45 -28.72 6.86 14.15
C LEU A 45 -30.20 6.72 14.48
N ASP A 46 -30.95 5.94 13.69
CA ASP A 46 -32.40 5.79 13.86
C ASP A 46 -32.77 5.05 15.16
N ARG A 47 -31.90 4.13 15.61
CA ARG A 47 -32.08 3.39 16.87
C ARG A 47 -31.50 4.10 18.09
N GLY A 48 -30.84 5.25 17.91
CA GLY A 48 -30.13 5.96 18.98
C GLY A 48 -28.95 5.17 19.58
N GLN A 49 -28.44 4.15 18.90
CA GLN A 49 -27.33 3.30 19.35
C GLN A 49 -26.00 3.89 18.89
N LEU A 50 -25.66 5.06 19.42
CA LEU A 50 -24.49 5.83 18.99
C LEU A 50 -23.23 5.36 19.72
N HIS A 51 -22.31 4.72 19.00
CA HIS A 51 -20.99 4.40 19.55
C HIS A 51 -20.22 5.68 19.93
N HIS A 52 -19.28 5.57 20.85
CA HIS A 52 -18.45 6.72 21.29
C HIS A 52 -17.29 6.99 20.32
N ALA A 53 -16.83 5.97 19.60
CA ALA A 53 -15.74 6.08 18.63
C ALA A 53 -16.02 5.29 17.34
N TYR A 54 -15.86 5.94 16.20
CA TYR A 54 -15.98 5.37 14.86
C TYR A 54 -14.62 5.39 14.17
N LEU A 55 -14.25 4.31 13.48
CA LEU A 55 -13.02 4.23 12.68
C LEU A 55 -13.38 3.96 11.22
N PHE A 56 -13.11 4.93 10.36
CA PHE A 56 -13.22 4.78 8.91
C PHE A 56 -11.86 4.42 8.31
N THR A 57 -11.80 3.26 7.67
CA THR A 57 -10.60 2.77 6.98
C THR A 57 -10.86 2.73 5.48
N GLY A 58 -9.79 2.81 4.67
CA GLY A 58 -9.88 2.74 3.21
C GLY A 58 -8.89 3.68 2.54
N THR A 59 -8.69 3.52 1.24
CA THR A 59 -7.73 4.32 0.46
C THR A 59 -8.07 5.81 0.43
N ARG A 60 -7.13 6.62 -0.03
CA ARG A 60 -7.33 8.08 -0.11
C ARG A 60 -8.48 8.38 -1.07
N GLY A 61 -9.31 9.36 -0.72
CA GLY A 61 -10.35 9.88 -1.62
C GLY A 61 -11.62 9.03 -1.82
N VAL A 62 -11.75 7.87 -1.17
CA VAL A 62 -12.98 7.04 -1.16
C VAL A 62 -14.14 7.64 -0.34
N GLY A 63 -13.90 8.72 0.41
CA GLY A 63 -14.95 9.45 1.12
C GLY A 63 -14.93 9.40 2.65
N LYS A 64 -13.85 8.92 3.29
CA LYS A 64 -13.74 8.84 4.78
C LYS A 64 -14.09 10.14 5.51
N THR A 65 -13.40 11.24 5.21
CA THR A 65 -13.63 12.56 5.81
C THR A 65 -15.00 13.13 5.45
N THR A 66 -15.52 12.81 4.26
CA THR A 66 -16.86 13.22 3.83
C THR A 66 -17.93 12.54 4.69
N LEU A 67 -17.83 11.22 4.85
CA LEU A 67 -18.72 10.42 5.69
C LEU A 67 -18.68 10.87 7.15
N ALA A 68 -17.48 11.16 7.66
CA ALA A 68 -17.29 11.72 9.00
C ALA A 68 -18.03 13.05 9.20
N ARG A 69 -17.97 13.96 8.23
CA ARG A 69 -18.70 15.24 8.27
C ARG A 69 -20.21 15.03 8.18
N ILE A 70 -20.69 14.10 7.36
CA ILE A 70 -22.13 13.78 7.28
C ILE A 70 -22.62 13.20 8.62
N LEU A 71 -21.83 12.34 9.25
CA LEU A 71 -22.13 11.83 10.59
C LEU A 71 -22.17 12.97 11.62
N ALA A 72 -21.19 13.89 11.60
CA ALA A 72 -21.20 15.05 12.49
C ALA A 72 -22.44 15.93 12.29
N LYS A 73 -22.89 16.14 11.04
CA LYS A 73 -24.15 16.85 10.74
C LYS A 73 -25.36 16.11 11.29
N SER A 74 -25.39 14.80 11.13
CA SER A 74 -26.47 13.93 11.58
C SER A 74 -26.62 13.96 13.10
N LEU A 75 -25.49 14.05 13.82
CA LEU A 75 -25.45 14.14 15.29
C LEU A 75 -25.84 15.53 15.83
N ASN A 76 -25.47 16.60 15.12
CA ASN A 76 -25.63 17.99 15.58
C ASN A 76 -26.69 18.79 14.81
N CYS A 77 -27.57 18.14 14.07
CA CYS A 77 -28.67 18.82 13.40
C CYS A 77 -29.66 19.39 14.42
N ASP A 78 -30.06 20.66 14.21
CA ASP A 78 -31.02 21.35 15.07
C ASP A 78 -32.39 20.62 15.12
N GLN A 79 -32.75 19.92 14.03
CA GLN A 79 -33.98 19.11 13.91
C GLN A 79 -33.94 17.79 14.70
N GLY A 80 -32.79 17.42 15.27
CA GLY A 80 -32.60 16.17 15.99
C GLY A 80 -31.61 15.22 15.33
N VAL A 81 -31.22 14.18 16.09
CA VAL A 81 -30.33 13.13 15.59
C VAL A 81 -31.11 12.27 14.60
N SER A 82 -30.65 12.24 13.35
CA SER A 82 -31.29 11.47 12.27
C SER A 82 -30.30 11.13 11.18
N ALA A 83 -30.57 10.09 10.39
CA ALA A 83 -29.77 9.75 9.22
C ALA A 83 -29.90 10.79 8.07
N SER A 84 -30.94 11.62 8.08
CA SER A 84 -31.20 12.62 7.05
C SER A 84 -31.02 14.04 7.61
N PRO A 85 -29.78 14.56 7.69
CA PRO A 85 -29.56 15.93 8.16
C PRO A 85 -30.24 16.93 7.21
N CYS A 86 -30.88 17.96 7.76
CA CYS A 86 -31.70 18.89 6.97
C CYS A 86 -30.90 19.74 5.97
N GLY A 87 -29.59 19.89 6.15
CA GLY A 87 -28.69 20.67 5.27
C GLY A 87 -28.88 22.20 5.33
N THR A 88 -29.98 22.67 5.91
CA THR A 88 -30.39 24.09 5.87
C THR A 88 -30.26 24.81 7.21
N CYS A 89 -30.15 24.09 8.33
CA CYS A 89 -29.99 24.70 9.65
C CYS A 89 -28.58 25.29 9.85
N SER A 90 -28.45 26.13 10.87
CA SER A 90 -27.20 26.82 11.21
C SER A 90 -26.05 25.83 11.43
N SER A 91 -26.29 24.75 12.18
CA SER A 91 -25.30 23.72 12.49
C SER A 91 -24.88 22.95 11.24
N CYS A 92 -25.83 22.57 10.37
CA CYS A 92 -25.51 21.88 9.12
C CYS A 92 -24.68 22.74 8.14
N ARG A 93 -24.98 24.04 8.04
CA ARG A 93 -24.22 24.98 7.18
C ARG A 93 -22.81 25.21 7.70
N GLU A 94 -22.65 25.46 9.00
CA GLU A 94 -21.33 25.67 9.61
C GLU A 94 -20.44 24.42 9.53
N ILE A 95 -21.01 23.22 9.69
CA ILE A 95 -20.26 21.97 9.51
C ILE A 95 -19.82 21.80 8.05
N HIS A 96 -20.67 22.17 7.10
CA HIS A 96 -20.30 22.14 5.67
C HIS A 96 -19.14 23.10 5.38
N GLU A 97 -19.17 24.31 5.94
CA GLU A 97 -18.11 25.31 5.79
C GLU A 97 -16.84 24.99 6.60
N GLY A 98 -16.89 24.02 7.52
CA GLY A 98 -15.78 23.68 8.41
C GLY A 98 -15.53 24.70 9.52
N ARG A 99 -16.58 25.42 9.95
CA ARG A 99 -16.51 26.49 10.97
C ARG A 99 -17.27 26.16 12.25
N PHE A 100 -17.82 24.95 12.35
CA PHE A 100 -18.62 24.54 13.50
C PHE A 100 -17.74 24.30 14.73
N ILE A 101 -18.00 25.03 15.81
CA ILE A 101 -17.15 25.06 17.02
C ILE A 101 -17.05 23.68 17.67
N ASP A 102 -18.15 22.92 17.71
CA ASP A 102 -18.18 21.60 18.33
C ASP A 102 -17.77 20.46 17.38
N LEU A 103 -17.26 20.78 16.18
CA LEU A 103 -16.57 19.84 15.30
C LEU A 103 -15.10 20.24 15.20
N GLN A 104 -14.25 19.49 15.89
CA GLN A 104 -12.80 19.71 15.87
C GLN A 104 -12.19 18.78 14.83
N GLU A 105 -11.76 19.37 13.71
CA GLU A 105 -11.06 18.65 12.65
C GLU A 105 -9.54 18.73 12.83
N ILE A 106 -8.92 17.57 12.96
CA ILE A 106 -7.50 17.41 13.23
C ILE A 106 -6.92 16.55 12.13
N ASP A 107 -6.02 17.12 11.33
CA ASP A 107 -5.22 16.35 10.39
C ASP A 107 -3.90 15.97 11.08
N ALA A 108 -3.77 14.68 11.42
CA ALA A 108 -2.61 14.12 12.10
C ALA A 108 -1.31 14.28 11.29
N ALA A 109 -1.39 14.34 9.97
CA ALA A 109 -0.21 14.54 9.12
C ALA A 109 0.34 15.98 9.24
N SER A 110 -0.55 16.96 9.45
CA SER A 110 -0.19 18.38 9.57
C SER A 110 0.22 18.80 10.98
N ARG A 111 -0.32 18.15 12.02
CA ARG A 111 -0.09 18.47 13.44
C ARG A 111 0.79 17.42 14.12
N THR A 112 2.04 17.36 13.69
CA THR A 112 3.03 16.41 14.24
C THR A 112 3.57 16.79 15.62
N LYS A 113 3.34 18.02 16.10
CA LYS A 113 3.78 18.47 17.43
C LYS A 113 2.88 17.84 18.50
N VAL A 114 3.46 16.93 19.28
CA VAL A 114 2.81 16.18 20.37
C VAL A 114 1.99 17.07 21.30
N GLU A 115 2.46 18.30 21.53
CA GLU A 115 1.87 19.23 22.49
C GLU A 115 0.51 19.76 22.03
N GLN A 116 0.33 19.99 20.72
CA GLN A 116 -0.94 20.46 20.17
C GLN A 116 -2.03 19.39 20.27
N THR A 117 -1.68 18.13 20.08
CA THR A 117 -2.63 17.01 20.20
C THR A 117 -3.04 16.82 21.67
N ARG A 118 -2.10 16.98 22.60
CA ARG A 118 -2.37 16.86 24.02
C ARG A 118 -3.31 17.96 24.53
N GLU A 119 -3.06 19.22 24.18
CA GLU A 119 -3.93 20.35 24.54
C GLU A 119 -5.37 20.15 24.03
N LEU A 120 -5.54 19.56 22.84
CA LEU A 120 -6.87 19.27 22.31
C LEU A 120 -7.58 18.15 23.10
N LEU A 121 -6.83 17.12 23.49
CA LEU A 121 -7.38 16.01 24.29
C LEU A 121 -7.72 16.45 25.72
N GLU A 122 -6.97 17.39 26.29
CA GLU A 122 -7.28 18.00 27.60
C GLU A 122 -8.60 18.79 27.57
N ASN A 123 -9.04 19.25 26.40
CA ASN A 123 -10.31 19.93 26.21
C ASN A 123 -11.51 18.99 25.96
N VAL A 124 -11.30 17.67 25.95
CA VAL A 124 -12.36 16.68 25.72
C VAL A 124 -13.41 16.62 26.84
N PRO A 125 -13.05 16.71 28.13
CA PRO A 125 -14.04 16.63 29.22
C PRO A 125 -15.08 17.76 29.21
N PHE A 126 -14.79 18.91 28.59
CA PHE A 126 -15.71 20.04 28.55
C PHE A 126 -16.92 19.80 27.64
N ALA A 127 -18.10 20.26 28.10
CA ALA A 127 -19.36 20.17 27.37
C ALA A 127 -19.32 20.93 26.03
N PRO A 128 -20.15 20.53 25.04
CA PRO A 128 -20.29 21.27 23.78
C PRO A 128 -20.91 22.66 24.02
N VAL A 129 -20.56 23.62 23.17
CA VAL A 129 -21.01 25.02 23.29
C VAL A 129 -22.39 25.21 22.69
N ARG A 130 -22.66 24.63 21.51
CA ARG A 130 -23.93 24.77 20.78
C ARG A 130 -24.53 23.44 20.34
N GLY A 131 -23.69 22.49 19.95
CA GLY A 131 -24.08 21.17 19.48
C GLY A 131 -24.59 20.26 20.60
N ARG A 132 -25.24 19.17 20.20
CA ARG A 132 -25.62 18.07 21.10
C ARG A 132 -24.39 17.26 21.51
N TYR A 133 -23.46 17.10 20.56
CA TYR A 133 -22.23 16.36 20.72
C TYR A 133 -21.01 17.18 20.29
N LYS A 134 -19.93 17.04 21.03
CA LYS A 134 -18.59 17.51 20.66
C LYS A 134 -17.91 16.40 19.86
N VAL A 135 -17.75 16.63 18.56
CA VAL A 135 -17.21 15.64 17.61
C VAL A 135 -15.75 15.95 17.33
N TYR A 136 -14.88 14.96 17.55
CA TYR A 136 -13.47 15.02 17.18
C TYR A 136 -13.24 14.18 15.93
N LEU A 137 -12.98 14.85 14.80
CA LEU A 137 -12.62 14.22 13.54
C LEU A 137 -11.10 14.22 13.39
N ILE A 138 -10.48 13.04 13.50
CA ILE A 138 -9.04 12.86 13.37
C ILE A 138 -8.76 12.16 12.04
N ASP A 139 -8.25 12.90 11.06
CA ASP A 139 -7.86 12.37 9.76
C ASP A 139 -6.40 11.88 9.78
N GLU A 140 -6.13 10.85 8.99
CA GLU A 140 -4.86 10.09 8.97
C GLU A 140 -4.32 9.73 10.36
N VAL A 141 -5.18 9.24 11.26
CA VAL A 141 -4.85 8.98 12.68
C VAL A 141 -3.61 8.09 12.87
N HIS A 142 -3.24 7.26 11.91
CA HIS A 142 -2.02 6.45 11.95
C HIS A 142 -0.73 7.29 12.01
N MET A 143 -0.79 8.58 11.69
CA MET A 143 0.33 9.52 11.79
C MET A 143 0.55 10.05 13.22
N PHE A 144 -0.30 9.69 14.19
CA PHE A 144 -0.10 10.04 15.60
C PHE A 144 1.14 9.39 16.19
N SER A 145 1.82 10.14 17.07
CA SER A 145 2.90 9.59 17.89
C SER A 145 2.34 8.62 18.95
N GLY A 146 3.17 7.68 19.42
CA GLY A 146 2.76 6.73 20.48
C GLY A 146 2.24 7.42 21.75
N HIS A 147 2.81 8.57 22.11
CA HIS A 147 2.33 9.40 23.23
C HIS A 147 0.91 9.93 22.99
N SER A 148 0.59 10.36 21.76
CA SER A 148 -0.74 10.85 21.39
C SER A 148 -1.78 9.73 21.45
N PHE A 149 -1.43 8.51 21.02
CA PHE A 149 -2.29 7.34 21.16
C PHE A 149 -2.58 7.00 22.63
N ASN A 150 -1.58 7.04 23.51
CA ASN A 150 -1.77 6.76 24.93
C ASN A 150 -2.68 7.79 25.62
N ALA A 151 -2.60 9.06 25.21
CA ALA A 151 -3.51 10.09 25.69
C ALA A 151 -4.95 9.82 25.22
N LEU A 152 -5.12 9.45 23.94
CA LEU A 152 -6.42 9.11 23.37
C LEU A 152 -7.04 7.87 24.03
N LEU A 153 -6.23 6.86 24.38
CA LEU A 153 -6.70 5.61 25.01
C LEU A 153 -7.41 5.87 26.34
N LYS A 154 -6.88 6.77 27.19
CA LYS A 154 -7.52 7.14 28.46
C LYS A 154 -8.94 7.67 28.25
N THR A 155 -9.14 8.44 27.19
CA THR A 155 -10.45 9.03 26.87
C THR A 155 -11.36 8.08 26.09
N LEU A 156 -10.80 7.14 25.32
CA LEU A 156 -11.57 6.09 24.65
C LEU A 156 -12.08 5.01 25.62
N GLU A 157 -11.37 4.77 26.73
CA GLU A 157 -11.80 3.84 27.77
C GLU A 157 -12.98 4.38 28.59
N GLU A 158 -12.92 5.66 28.96
CA GLU A 158 -13.97 6.33 29.73
C GLU A 158 -14.44 7.60 29.00
N PRO A 159 -15.18 7.46 27.89
CA PRO A 159 -15.60 8.60 27.08
C PRO A 159 -16.74 9.38 27.76
N PRO A 160 -16.65 10.72 27.81
CA PRO A 160 -17.79 11.54 28.23
C PRO A 160 -18.99 11.33 27.28
N PRO A 161 -20.25 11.34 27.79
CA PRO A 161 -21.42 11.00 26.99
C PRO A 161 -21.69 11.99 25.84
N HIS A 162 -21.23 13.23 25.97
CA HIS A 162 -21.35 14.28 24.95
C HIS A 162 -20.23 14.25 23.91
N VAL A 163 -19.24 13.37 24.03
CA VAL A 163 -18.09 13.30 23.11
C VAL A 163 -18.26 12.17 22.12
N LYS A 164 -17.92 12.43 20.86
CA LYS A 164 -17.87 11.41 19.80
C LYS A 164 -16.56 11.54 19.02
N PHE A 165 -15.82 10.44 18.94
CA PHE A 165 -14.61 10.35 18.13
C PHE A 165 -14.92 9.75 16.76
N VAL A 166 -14.38 10.37 15.73
CA VAL A 166 -14.42 9.89 14.35
C VAL A 166 -13.00 9.87 13.81
N LEU A 167 -12.43 8.68 13.72
CA LEU A 167 -11.07 8.44 13.28
C LEU A 167 -11.12 8.02 11.81
N ALA A 168 -10.21 8.56 11.00
CA ALA A 168 -10.03 8.13 9.62
C ALA A 168 -8.56 7.77 9.37
N THR A 169 -8.33 6.67 8.65
CA THR A 169 -6.96 6.24 8.28
C THR A 169 -6.93 5.58 6.91
N THR A 170 -5.86 5.80 6.16
CA THR A 170 -5.51 4.98 5.00
C THR A 170 -4.88 3.64 5.37
N ASP A 171 -4.22 3.56 6.53
CA ASP A 171 -3.48 2.39 6.97
C ASP A 171 -3.94 1.95 8.38
N PRO A 172 -4.81 0.93 8.48
CA PRO A 172 -5.28 0.44 9.78
C PRO A 172 -4.25 -0.43 10.50
N GLN A 173 -3.23 -0.97 9.81
CA GLN A 173 -2.26 -1.88 10.42
C GLN A 173 -1.27 -1.15 11.33
N LYS A 174 -1.05 0.14 11.08
CA LYS A 174 -0.24 1.02 11.94
C LYS A 174 -0.95 1.43 13.23
N LEU A 175 -2.24 1.14 13.38
CA LEU A 175 -2.98 1.47 14.60
C LEU A 175 -2.79 0.39 15.68
N PRO A 176 -2.54 0.80 16.94
CA PRO A 176 -2.50 -0.15 18.05
C PRO A 176 -3.81 -0.93 18.17
N ALA A 177 -3.72 -2.24 18.44
CA ALA A 177 -4.90 -3.10 18.64
C ALA A 177 -5.80 -2.62 19.81
N THR A 178 -5.23 -1.88 20.77
CA THR A 178 -5.95 -1.26 21.88
C THR A 178 -6.92 -0.18 21.43
N VAL A 179 -6.61 0.56 20.36
CA VAL A 179 -7.52 1.55 19.75
C VAL A 179 -8.57 0.85 18.88
N LEU A 180 -8.12 -0.11 18.05
CA LEU A 180 -9.00 -0.87 17.16
C LEU A 180 -10.13 -1.59 17.90
N SER A 181 -9.86 -2.16 19.08
CA SER A 181 -10.85 -2.86 19.92
C SER A 181 -11.89 -1.93 20.57
N ARG A 182 -11.61 -0.63 20.67
CA ARG A 182 -12.51 0.38 21.27
C ARG A 182 -13.27 1.19 20.22
N CYS A 183 -13.09 0.91 18.94
CA CYS A 183 -13.74 1.64 17.85
C CYS A 183 -14.68 0.73 17.07
N LEU A 184 -15.82 1.27 16.64
CA LEU A 184 -16.63 0.62 15.62
C LEU A 184 -15.99 0.86 14.25
N GLN A 185 -15.53 -0.21 13.60
CA GLN A 185 -14.74 -0.13 12.38
C GLN A 185 -15.61 -0.26 11.13
N PHE A 186 -15.38 0.64 10.19
CA PHE A 186 -16.01 0.66 8.88
C PHE A 186 -14.95 0.74 7.79
N ASN A 187 -14.89 -0.30 6.96
CA ASN A 187 -14.00 -0.35 5.82
C ASN A 187 -14.71 0.16 4.57
N LEU A 188 -14.21 1.27 4.01
CA LEU A 188 -14.69 1.85 2.77
C LEU A 188 -13.98 1.18 1.59
N LYS A 189 -14.77 0.70 0.63
CA LYS A 189 -14.26 -0.01 -0.55
C LYS A 189 -13.76 0.99 -1.61
N HIS A 190 -12.92 0.51 -2.52
CA HIS A 190 -12.65 1.25 -3.75
C HIS A 190 -13.92 1.38 -4.57
N LEU A 191 -14.09 2.53 -5.20
CA LEU A 191 -15.19 2.75 -6.13
C LEU A 191 -14.88 2.08 -7.46
N LEU A 192 -15.88 1.47 -8.07
CA LEU A 192 -15.75 0.89 -9.40
C LEU A 192 -15.66 2.02 -10.45
N PRO A 193 -14.90 1.85 -11.54
CA PRO A 193 -14.83 2.85 -12.61
C PRO A 193 -16.21 3.25 -13.16
N GLU A 194 -17.14 2.30 -13.27
CA GLU A 194 -18.52 2.57 -13.68
C GLU A 194 -19.26 3.52 -12.73
N GLN A 195 -19.06 3.35 -11.41
CA GLN A 195 -19.66 4.21 -10.40
C GLN A 195 -19.09 5.63 -10.43
N ILE A 196 -17.78 5.75 -10.68
CA ILE A 196 -17.10 7.04 -10.86
C ILE A 196 -17.57 7.72 -12.14
N GLY A 197 -17.62 7.00 -13.26
CA GLY A 197 -18.08 7.50 -14.55
C GLY A 197 -19.53 7.97 -14.50
N ALA A 198 -20.42 7.21 -13.86
CA ALA A 198 -21.82 7.62 -13.65
C ALA A 198 -21.92 8.92 -12.84
N ARG A 199 -21.05 9.12 -11.85
CA ARG A 199 -21.00 10.39 -11.09
C ARG A 199 -20.46 11.54 -11.93
N PHE A 200 -19.46 11.32 -12.77
CA PHE A 200 -18.95 12.36 -13.67
C PHE A 200 -20.02 12.81 -14.66
N LEU A 201 -20.79 11.88 -15.21
CA LEU A 201 -21.91 12.17 -16.09
C LEU A 201 -22.90 13.12 -15.41
N GLN A 202 -23.36 12.78 -14.20
CA GLN A 202 -24.27 13.63 -13.42
C GLN A 202 -23.70 15.04 -13.16
N VAL A 203 -22.40 15.12 -12.84
CA VAL A 203 -21.71 16.40 -12.59
C VAL A 203 -21.68 17.24 -13.87
N LEU A 204 -21.25 16.68 -14.99
CA LEU A 204 -21.11 17.41 -16.25
C LEU A 204 -22.46 17.85 -16.83
N GLU A 205 -23.48 17.00 -16.75
CA GLU A 205 -24.85 17.34 -17.16
C GLU A 205 -25.41 18.50 -16.33
N THR A 206 -25.15 18.51 -15.02
CA THR A 206 -25.63 19.59 -14.14
C THR A 206 -24.86 20.89 -14.34
N GLU A 207 -23.56 20.82 -14.61
CA GLU A 207 -22.73 22.00 -14.90
C GLU A 207 -22.89 22.50 -16.34
N GLY A 208 -23.54 21.73 -17.23
CA GLY A 208 -23.77 22.09 -18.63
C GLY A 208 -22.50 22.08 -19.48
N ILE A 209 -21.56 21.17 -19.20
CA ILE A 209 -20.27 21.07 -19.89
C ILE A 209 -20.38 20.04 -21.03
N GLU A 210 -19.85 20.37 -22.21
CA GLU A 210 -19.79 19.42 -23.34
C GLU A 210 -18.71 18.37 -23.11
N PHE A 211 -19.04 17.09 -23.34
CA PHE A 211 -18.12 15.97 -23.10
C PHE A 211 -18.26 14.82 -24.10
N GLU A 212 -17.18 14.05 -24.26
CA GLU A 212 -17.16 12.79 -24.99
C GLU A 212 -17.19 11.59 -24.02
N GLN A 213 -18.08 10.61 -24.25
CA GLN A 213 -18.24 9.45 -23.36
C GLN A 213 -16.93 8.65 -23.13
N PRO A 214 -16.09 8.38 -24.14
CA PRO A 214 -14.82 7.68 -23.94
C PRO A 214 -13.85 8.42 -22.99
N ALA A 215 -13.92 9.76 -22.93
CA ALA A 215 -13.09 10.55 -22.03
C ALA A 215 -13.44 10.30 -20.55
N LEU A 216 -14.73 10.07 -20.25
CA LEU A 216 -15.19 9.75 -18.89
C LEU A 216 -14.68 8.40 -18.43
N ALA A 217 -14.74 7.38 -19.29
CA ALA A 217 -14.22 6.05 -18.99
C ALA A 217 -12.71 6.09 -18.69
N LEU A 218 -11.96 6.86 -19.48
CA LEU A 218 -10.52 7.03 -19.28
C LEU A 218 -10.20 7.72 -17.94
N LEU A 219 -10.88 8.81 -17.61
CA LEU A 219 -10.72 9.52 -16.33
C LEU A 219 -11.13 8.65 -15.14
N ALA A 220 -12.23 7.90 -15.26
CA ALA A 220 -12.72 7.05 -14.19
C ALA A 220 -11.74 5.93 -13.84
N ARG A 221 -11.04 5.38 -14.84
CA ARG A 221 -9.96 4.41 -14.63
C ARG A 221 -8.72 5.06 -14.03
N ALA A 222 -8.34 6.23 -14.54
CA ALA A 222 -7.21 7.01 -14.01
C ALA A 222 -7.41 7.47 -12.55
N ALA A 223 -8.65 7.51 -12.07
CA ALA A 223 -8.98 7.84 -10.70
C ALA A 223 -8.66 6.72 -9.67
N GLU A 224 -8.35 5.49 -10.10
CA GLU A 224 -7.94 4.35 -9.24
C GLU A 224 -8.90 4.07 -8.05
N GLY A 225 -10.20 4.33 -8.23
CA GLY A 225 -11.22 4.13 -7.21
C GLY A 225 -11.39 5.30 -6.22
N SER A 226 -10.68 6.42 -6.43
CA SER A 226 -10.78 7.65 -5.64
C SER A 226 -11.70 8.68 -6.32
N MET A 227 -12.86 8.96 -5.74
CA MET A 227 -13.77 10.00 -6.26
C MET A 227 -13.14 11.40 -6.19
N ARG A 228 -12.35 11.67 -5.14
CA ARG A 228 -11.70 12.98 -4.96
C ARG A 228 -10.69 13.25 -6.08
N ASP A 229 -9.85 12.26 -6.36
CA ASP A 229 -8.80 12.41 -7.38
C ASP A 229 -9.44 12.38 -8.76
N GLY A 230 -10.45 11.54 -8.98
CA GLY A 230 -11.26 11.53 -10.20
C GLY A 230 -11.92 12.88 -10.52
N LEU A 231 -12.59 13.52 -9.55
CA LEU A 231 -13.17 14.86 -9.76
C LEU A 231 -12.10 15.93 -9.97
N SER A 232 -10.89 15.74 -9.43
CA SER A 232 -9.76 16.65 -9.66
C SER A 232 -9.19 16.49 -11.07
N LEU A 233 -9.08 15.26 -11.57
CA LEU A 233 -8.70 14.96 -12.95
C LEU A 233 -9.75 15.47 -13.94
N LEU A 234 -11.04 15.35 -13.60
CA LEU A 234 -12.13 15.91 -14.40
C LEU A 234 -12.01 17.43 -14.52
N ASP A 235 -11.77 18.12 -13.40
CA ASP A 235 -11.58 19.58 -13.36
C ASP A 235 -10.37 20.02 -14.18
N GLN A 236 -9.27 19.28 -14.10
CA GLN A 236 -8.08 19.50 -14.92
C GLN A 236 -8.37 19.28 -16.41
N GLY A 237 -9.11 18.22 -16.76
CA GLY A 237 -9.49 17.92 -18.14
C GLY A 237 -10.35 19.02 -18.76
N ILE A 238 -11.30 19.57 -18.00
CA ILE A 238 -12.14 20.70 -18.43
C ILE A 238 -11.28 21.95 -18.63
N ALA A 239 -10.37 22.24 -17.70
CA ALA A 239 -9.47 23.39 -17.81
C ALA A 239 -8.52 23.28 -19.02
N PHE A 240 -7.98 22.08 -19.26
CA PHE A 240 -7.07 21.82 -20.38
C PHE A 240 -7.80 21.90 -21.73
N GLY A 241 -9.00 21.36 -21.85
CA GLY A 241 -9.84 21.38 -23.07
C GLY A 241 -10.60 22.70 -23.30
N GLY A 242 -10.25 23.77 -22.58
CA GLY A 242 -10.85 25.10 -22.79
C GLY A 242 -12.34 25.19 -22.43
N GLY A 243 -12.81 24.41 -21.47
CA GLY A 243 -14.21 24.35 -21.04
C GLY A 243 -15.01 23.21 -21.68
N GLN A 244 -14.37 22.34 -22.45
CA GLN A 244 -14.97 21.11 -22.99
C GLN A 244 -14.11 19.90 -22.61
N LEU A 245 -14.72 18.73 -22.56
CA LEU A 245 -14.03 17.49 -22.21
C LEU A 245 -13.95 16.54 -23.41
N ARG A 246 -12.87 16.65 -24.18
CA ARG A 246 -12.60 15.83 -25.37
C ARG A 246 -11.61 14.71 -25.05
N LEU A 247 -11.72 13.57 -25.74
CA LEU A 247 -10.85 12.42 -25.53
C LEU A 247 -9.38 12.75 -25.82
N ALA A 248 -9.10 13.47 -26.90
CA ALA A 248 -7.73 13.83 -27.30
C ALA A 248 -7.03 14.68 -26.22
N ASP A 249 -7.75 15.64 -25.65
CA ASP A 249 -7.27 16.54 -24.61
C ASP A 249 -6.99 15.79 -23.30
N VAL A 250 -7.93 14.92 -22.88
CA VAL A 250 -7.75 14.06 -21.70
C VAL A 250 -6.60 13.07 -21.89
N ARG A 251 -6.44 12.51 -23.10
CA ARG A 251 -5.30 11.65 -23.44
C ARG A 251 -3.98 12.41 -23.32
N SER A 252 -3.90 13.61 -23.86
CA SER A 252 -2.70 14.45 -23.73
C SER A 252 -2.41 14.80 -22.27
N MET A 253 -3.44 15.10 -21.47
CA MET A 253 -3.31 15.48 -20.06
C MET A 253 -2.84 14.32 -19.17
N LEU A 254 -3.43 13.13 -19.35
CA LEU A 254 -3.08 11.94 -18.56
C LEU A 254 -1.75 11.30 -19.01
N GLY A 255 -1.08 11.88 -20.01
CA GLY A 255 0.11 11.28 -20.60
C GLY A 255 -0.22 10.00 -21.39
N ALA A 256 -1.45 9.82 -21.87
CA ALA A 256 -1.84 8.65 -22.67
C ALA A 256 -1.15 8.59 -24.04
N LEU A 257 -0.38 9.62 -24.43
CA LEU A 257 0.67 9.49 -25.45
C LEU A 257 1.62 8.32 -25.11
N ASP A 258 1.90 8.11 -23.82
CA ASP A 258 2.66 6.97 -23.33
C ASP A 258 1.92 5.65 -23.56
N GLN A 259 0.59 5.62 -23.49
CA GLN A 259 -0.19 4.40 -23.72
C GLN A 259 -0.20 4.00 -25.20
N ASP A 260 -0.29 4.96 -26.13
CA ASP A 260 -0.16 4.70 -27.57
C ASP A 260 1.25 4.21 -27.93
N LEU A 261 2.29 4.82 -27.36
CA LEU A 261 3.68 4.37 -27.50
C LEU A 261 3.89 2.98 -26.88
N THR A 262 3.31 2.72 -25.71
CA THR A 262 3.37 1.42 -25.01
C THR A 262 2.66 0.33 -25.84
N LEU A 263 1.50 0.63 -26.42
CA LEU A 263 0.81 -0.29 -27.32
C LEU A 263 1.61 -0.52 -28.60
N ALA A 264 2.23 0.50 -29.19
CA ALA A 264 3.08 0.35 -30.37
C ALA A 264 4.33 -0.51 -30.07
N LEU A 265 4.95 -0.34 -28.90
CA LEU A 265 6.03 -1.20 -28.40
C LEU A 265 5.56 -2.65 -28.24
N LEU A 266 4.40 -2.85 -27.62
CA LEU A 266 3.83 -4.18 -27.43
C LEU A 266 3.48 -4.85 -28.75
N GLU A 267 2.89 -4.13 -29.70
CA GLU A 267 2.62 -4.61 -31.05
C GLU A 267 3.91 -5.04 -31.75
N ALA A 268 4.97 -4.21 -31.70
CA ALA A 268 6.26 -4.54 -32.31
C ALA A 268 6.93 -5.76 -31.65
N LEU A 269 6.81 -5.90 -30.33
CA LEU A 269 7.28 -7.07 -29.58
C LEU A 269 6.52 -8.34 -30.00
N CYS A 270 5.19 -8.27 -30.10
CA CYS A 270 4.34 -9.37 -30.53
C CYS A 270 4.58 -9.76 -32.00
N ASP A 271 4.85 -8.78 -32.86
CA ASP A 271 5.19 -8.97 -34.29
C ASP A 271 6.63 -9.49 -34.48
N CYS A 272 7.45 -9.49 -33.43
CA CYS A 272 8.87 -9.83 -33.47
C CYS A 272 9.69 -8.98 -34.45
N ASP A 273 9.27 -7.73 -34.61
CA ASP A 273 9.95 -6.75 -35.43
C ASP A 273 10.94 -5.96 -34.56
N ALA A 274 12.16 -6.50 -34.40
CA ALA A 274 13.22 -5.86 -33.63
C ALA A 274 13.59 -4.45 -34.16
N PRO A 275 13.69 -4.21 -35.48
CA PRO A 275 13.87 -2.86 -36.01
C PRO A 275 12.76 -1.88 -35.62
N ARG A 276 11.47 -2.26 -35.75
CA ARG A 276 10.34 -1.42 -35.34
C ARG A 276 10.35 -1.19 -33.83
N LEU A 277 10.61 -2.22 -33.04
CA LEU A 277 10.70 -2.12 -31.58
C LEU A 277 11.77 -1.10 -31.15
N LEU A 278 12.98 -1.16 -31.69
CA LEU A 278 14.04 -0.19 -31.38
C LEU A 278 13.70 1.22 -31.85
N ALA A 279 13.00 1.37 -32.98
CA ALA A 279 12.51 2.67 -33.45
C ALA A 279 11.46 3.27 -32.49
N GLU A 280 10.53 2.46 -31.98
CA GLU A 280 9.54 2.91 -30.98
C GLU A 280 10.20 3.24 -29.63
N ILE A 281 11.23 2.50 -29.19
CA ILE A 281 12.04 2.89 -28.00
C ILE A 281 12.73 4.24 -28.23
N GLY A 282 13.21 4.48 -29.46
CA GLY A 282 13.75 5.78 -29.87
C GLY A 282 12.73 6.91 -29.72
N ARG A 283 11.49 6.70 -30.20
CA ARG A 283 10.40 7.68 -30.05
C ARG A 283 10.03 7.94 -28.59
N VAL A 284 9.99 6.89 -27.76
CA VAL A 284 9.79 7.05 -26.31
C VAL A 284 10.88 7.95 -25.73
N SER A 285 12.14 7.75 -26.10
CA SER A 285 13.25 8.58 -25.62
C SER A 285 13.14 10.06 -26.00
N GLU A 286 12.43 10.41 -27.08
CA GLU A 286 12.23 11.79 -27.53
C GLU A 286 11.04 12.47 -26.82
N LEU A 287 10.02 11.70 -26.45
CA LEU A 287 8.75 12.21 -25.94
C LEU A 287 8.64 12.09 -24.40
N THR A 288 9.15 10.99 -23.83
CA THR A 288 8.96 10.62 -22.42
C THR A 288 10.22 9.97 -21.82
N PRO A 289 10.89 10.57 -20.82
CA PRO A 289 12.11 10.01 -20.23
C PRO A 289 11.87 8.89 -19.19
N ASP A 290 10.61 8.55 -18.86
CA ASP A 290 10.29 7.54 -17.85
C ASP A 290 10.18 6.12 -18.42
N PHE A 291 11.32 5.49 -18.71
CA PHE A 291 11.38 4.10 -19.19
C PHE A 291 10.87 3.08 -18.16
N ALA A 292 10.96 3.38 -16.86
CA ALA A 292 10.46 2.50 -15.81
C ALA A 292 8.93 2.47 -15.80
N GLY A 293 8.30 3.64 -15.97
CA GLY A 293 6.87 3.79 -16.17
C GLY A 293 6.39 3.04 -17.42
N VAL A 294 7.08 3.20 -18.55
CA VAL A 294 6.76 2.49 -19.81
C VAL A 294 6.83 0.97 -19.62
N LEU A 295 7.88 0.45 -18.99
CA LEU A 295 7.98 -0.99 -18.73
C LEU A 295 6.84 -1.49 -17.84
N LYS A 296 6.48 -0.73 -16.80
CA LYS A 296 5.33 -1.04 -15.94
C LYS A 296 4.00 -1.01 -16.70
N ALA A 297 3.83 -0.08 -17.64
CA ALA A 297 2.67 -0.01 -18.51
C ALA A 297 2.59 -1.24 -19.43
N VAL A 298 3.71 -1.65 -20.07
CA VAL A 298 3.77 -2.87 -20.90
C VAL A 298 3.39 -4.11 -20.08
N ILE A 299 3.89 -4.26 -18.85
CA ILE A 299 3.54 -5.36 -17.95
C ILE A 299 2.03 -5.38 -17.67
N GLY A 300 1.44 -4.21 -17.43
CA GLY A 300 0.00 -4.07 -17.24
C GLY A 300 -0.81 -4.51 -18.46
N LEU A 301 -0.37 -4.15 -19.68
CA LEU A 301 -1.01 -4.58 -20.92
C LEU A 301 -0.86 -6.08 -21.17
N LEU A 302 0.33 -6.66 -20.96
CA LEU A 302 0.56 -8.10 -21.05
C LEU A 302 -0.36 -8.89 -20.12
N HIS A 303 -0.54 -8.42 -18.88
CA HIS A 303 -1.50 -9.00 -17.93
C HIS A 303 -2.95 -8.92 -18.44
N ARG A 304 -3.38 -7.77 -18.99
CA ARG A 304 -4.72 -7.62 -19.58
C ARG A 304 -4.94 -8.58 -20.75
N LEU A 305 -3.97 -8.73 -21.64
CA LEU A 305 -4.03 -9.70 -22.74
C LEU A 305 -4.15 -11.13 -22.21
N ALA A 306 -3.41 -11.48 -21.16
CA ALA A 306 -3.43 -12.83 -20.59
C ALA A 306 -4.79 -13.16 -19.97
N LEU A 307 -5.42 -12.18 -19.31
CA LEU A 307 -6.79 -12.30 -18.83
C LEU A 307 -7.79 -12.43 -19.99
N ALA A 308 -7.63 -11.62 -21.04
CA ALA A 308 -8.50 -11.66 -22.21
C ALA A 308 -8.48 -13.01 -22.92
N GLN A 309 -7.31 -13.67 -23.02
CA GLN A 309 -7.18 -15.00 -23.62
C GLN A 309 -7.94 -16.09 -22.86
N GLN A 310 -8.01 -15.99 -21.53
CA GLN A 310 -8.70 -16.98 -20.68
C GLN A 310 -10.18 -16.63 -20.50
N VAL A 311 -10.49 -15.35 -20.39
CA VAL A 311 -11.82 -14.81 -20.14
C VAL A 311 -12.03 -13.58 -21.04
N PRO A 312 -12.54 -13.76 -22.27
CA PRO A 312 -12.73 -12.67 -23.23
C PRO A 312 -13.61 -11.51 -22.72
N ALA A 313 -14.52 -11.81 -21.77
CA ALA A 313 -15.39 -10.82 -21.15
C ALA A 313 -14.68 -9.82 -20.21
N THR A 314 -13.37 -9.99 -19.96
CA THR A 314 -12.58 -9.07 -19.12
C THR A 314 -12.16 -7.79 -19.84
N LEU A 315 -12.13 -7.79 -21.18
CA LEU A 315 -11.92 -6.59 -21.97
C LEU A 315 -13.25 -5.83 -22.08
N ASP A 316 -13.29 -4.66 -21.45
CA ASP A 316 -14.41 -3.74 -21.52
C ASP A 316 -14.52 -3.15 -22.94
N SER A 317 -15.66 -3.35 -23.60
CA SER A 317 -15.95 -2.80 -24.92
C SER A 317 -15.97 -1.26 -24.96
N ALA A 318 -16.07 -0.59 -23.81
CA ALA A 318 -15.95 0.86 -23.70
C ALA A 318 -14.48 1.34 -23.64
N ASP A 319 -13.50 0.44 -23.63
CA ASP A 319 -12.08 0.80 -23.74
C ASP A 319 -11.79 1.36 -25.14
N PRO A 320 -11.24 2.58 -25.27
CA PRO A 320 -10.88 3.13 -26.58
C PRO A 320 -9.80 2.31 -27.30
N ASP A 321 -9.03 1.47 -26.60
CA ASP A 321 -8.01 0.59 -27.18
C ASP A 321 -8.49 -0.87 -27.33
N TYR A 322 -9.79 -1.13 -27.13
CA TYR A 322 -10.39 -2.47 -27.18
C TYR A 322 -10.03 -3.24 -28.46
N GLU A 323 -10.16 -2.63 -29.64
CA GLU A 323 -9.91 -3.30 -30.92
C GLU A 323 -8.44 -3.76 -31.05
N ARG A 324 -7.49 -2.90 -30.65
CA ARG A 324 -6.05 -3.21 -30.70
C ARG A 324 -5.69 -4.32 -29.71
N LEU A 325 -6.22 -4.25 -28.49
CA LEU A 325 -6.00 -5.27 -27.45
C LEU A 325 -6.62 -6.62 -27.82
N HIS A 326 -7.83 -6.61 -28.37
CA HIS A 326 -8.49 -7.83 -28.83
C HIS A 326 -7.70 -8.51 -29.96
N ALA A 327 -7.27 -7.73 -30.96
CA ALA A 327 -6.45 -8.26 -32.06
C ALA A 327 -5.12 -8.84 -31.58
N LEU A 328 -4.48 -8.21 -30.58
CA LEU A 328 -3.26 -8.75 -29.96
C LEU A 328 -3.52 -10.03 -29.18
N ALA A 329 -4.61 -10.10 -28.41
CA ALA A 329 -4.96 -11.26 -27.60
C ALA A 329 -5.19 -12.51 -28.47
N GLU A 330 -5.79 -12.36 -29.66
CA GLU A 330 -6.02 -13.48 -30.59
C GLU A 330 -4.74 -13.93 -31.32
N ARG A 331 -3.80 -13.03 -31.57
CA ARG A 331 -2.61 -13.30 -32.39
C ARG A 331 -1.43 -13.88 -31.62
N VAL A 332 -1.27 -13.50 -30.35
CA VAL A 332 -0.11 -13.89 -29.52
C VAL A 332 -0.34 -15.26 -28.89
N ALA A 333 0.64 -16.16 -28.96
CA ALA A 333 0.53 -17.45 -28.28
C ALA A 333 0.54 -17.27 -26.74
N PRO A 334 -0.28 -18.02 -25.97
CA PRO A 334 -0.32 -17.90 -24.52
C PRO A 334 1.05 -18.11 -23.84
N GLU A 335 1.88 -19.00 -24.38
CA GLU A 335 3.23 -19.29 -23.87
C GLU A 335 4.18 -18.10 -24.06
N ASP A 336 4.13 -17.48 -25.24
CA ASP A 336 4.91 -16.26 -25.53
C ASP A 336 4.49 -15.12 -24.62
N LEU A 337 3.18 -14.98 -24.38
CA LEU A 337 2.64 -13.92 -23.53
C LEU A 337 3.12 -14.04 -22.08
N GLN A 338 3.13 -15.27 -21.54
CA GLN A 338 3.68 -15.54 -20.20
C GLN A 338 5.19 -15.31 -20.13
N LEU A 339 5.93 -15.70 -21.17
CA LEU A 339 7.36 -15.43 -21.27
C LEU A 339 7.63 -13.91 -21.26
N TYR A 340 6.95 -13.15 -22.12
CA TYR A 340 7.11 -11.70 -22.21
C TYR A 340 6.77 -11.02 -20.87
N TYR A 341 5.69 -11.45 -20.23
CA TYR A 341 5.31 -10.95 -18.91
C TYR A 341 6.42 -11.21 -17.87
N GLN A 342 6.94 -12.44 -17.81
CA GLN A 342 8.00 -12.80 -16.87
C GLN A 342 9.30 -12.03 -17.11
N VAL A 343 9.72 -11.91 -18.38
CA VAL A 343 10.94 -11.17 -18.76
C VAL A 343 10.79 -9.69 -18.42
N ALA A 344 9.63 -9.09 -18.68
CA ALA A 344 9.37 -7.69 -18.37
C ALA A 344 9.35 -7.43 -16.84
N VAL A 345 8.70 -8.30 -16.06
CA VAL A 345 8.69 -8.20 -14.58
C VAL A 345 10.09 -8.30 -14.00
N MET A 346 10.90 -9.27 -14.45
CA MET A 346 12.32 -9.36 -14.07
C MET A 346 13.09 -8.09 -14.49
N GLY A 347 12.78 -7.57 -15.68
CA GLY A 347 13.34 -6.32 -16.19
C GLY A 347 13.14 -5.12 -15.28
N GLN A 348 12.05 -5.04 -14.50
CA GLN A 348 11.85 -3.94 -13.54
C GLN A 348 12.90 -3.90 -12.44
N GLN A 349 13.40 -5.06 -12.01
CA GLN A 349 14.44 -5.16 -11.00
C GLN A 349 15.82 -4.89 -11.60
N ASP A 350 16.02 -5.26 -12.87
CA ASP A 350 17.27 -5.06 -13.61
C ASP A 350 17.46 -3.60 -14.05
N LEU A 351 16.36 -2.87 -14.31
CA LEU A 351 16.40 -1.53 -14.92
C LEU A 351 17.27 -0.51 -14.15
N PRO A 352 17.21 -0.41 -12.80
CA PRO A 352 18.08 0.50 -12.05
C PRO A 352 19.56 0.09 -12.02
N LEU A 353 19.86 -1.16 -12.37
CA LEU A 353 21.23 -1.70 -12.41
C LEU A 353 21.88 -1.50 -13.79
N ALA A 354 21.10 -1.14 -14.81
CA ALA A 354 21.60 -0.89 -16.15
C ALA A 354 22.44 0.42 -16.21
N PRO A 355 23.42 0.51 -17.14
CA PRO A 355 24.23 1.72 -17.31
C PRO A 355 23.41 2.99 -17.56
N ASP A 356 22.29 2.84 -18.27
CA ASP A 356 21.28 3.86 -18.49
C ASP A 356 19.92 3.17 -18.68
N ALA A 357 18.83 3.89 -18.35
CA ALA A 357 17.48 3.32 -18.33
C ALA A 357 16.98 2.90 -19.73
N ARG A 358 17.47 3.57 -20.79
CA ARG A 358 17.13 3.22 -22.17
C ARG A 358 17.77 1.89 -22.56
N THR A 359 19.08 1.74 -22.37
CA THR A 359 19.80 0.48 -22.61
C THR A 359 19.20 -0.67 -21.80
N GLY A 360 18.79 -0.40 -20.56
CA GLY A 360 18.08 -1.37 -19.73
C GLY A 360 16.79 -1.86 -20.40
N LEU A 361 15.96 -0.95 -20.90
CA LEU A 361 14.71 -1.29 -21.59
C LEU A 361 14.96 -2.03 -22.93
N GLU A 362 15.94 -1.58 -23.72
CA GLU A 362 16.35 -2.25 -24.96
C GLU A 362 16.76 -3.70 -24.67
N MET A 363 17.58 -3.93 -23.65
CA MET A 363 18.02 -5.27 -23.26
C MET A 363 16.87 -6.16 -22.76
N VAL A 364 15.88 -5.60 -22.05
CA VAL A 364 14.69 -6.35 -21.60
C VAL A 364 13.88 -6.85 -22.80
N PHE A 365 13.61 -5.99 -23.78
CA PHE A 365 12.83 -6.42 -24.95
C PHE A 365 13.62 -7.30 -25.92
N LEU A 366 14.92 -7.05 -26.12
CA LEU A 366 15.78 -7.95 -26.89
C LEU A 366 15.86 -9.34 -26.25
N ARG A 367 15.90 -9.41 -24.91
CA ARG A 367 15.81 -10.67 -24.17
C ARG A 367 14.47 -11.36 -24.43
N ALA A 368 13.36 -10.64 -24.37
CA ALA A 368 12.03 -11.19 -24.65
C ALA A 368 11.96 -11.80 -26.07
N LEU A 369 12.52 -11.13 -27.08
CA LEU A 369 12.60 -11.65 -28.44
C LEU A 369 13.52 -12.89 -28.58
N ALA A 370 14.62 -12.94 -27.83
CA ALA A 370 15.61 -14.02 -27.93
C ALA A 370 15.18 -15.34 -27.29
N PHE A 371 14.32 -15.29 -26.26
CA PHE A 371 13.95 -16.46 -25.45
C PHE A 371 12.63 -17.13 -25.86
N ARG A 372 12.05 -16.77 -27.02
CA ARG A 372 10.82 -17.41 -27.50
C ARG A 372 11.03 -18.92 -27.69
N PRO A 373 10.11 -19.77 -27.19
CA PRO A 373 10.15 -21.19 -27.47
C PRO A 373 9.88 -21.43 -28.96
N ASP A 374 10.92 -21.73 -29.72
CA ASP A 374 10.79 -22.10 -31.12
C ASP A 374 9.88 -23.34 -31.26
N SER A 375 8.74 -23.19 -31.92
CA SER A 375 8.05 -24.32 -32.54
C SER A 375 8.68 -24.70 -33.90
N THR A 376 9.67 -23.94 -34.38
CA THR A 376 10.34 -24.17 -35.67
C THR A 376 11.84 -23.82 -35.70
N SER A 377 12.65 -24.38 -34.81
CA SER A 377 14.10 -24.48 -35.06
C SER A 377 14.59 -25.93 -34.97
N ALA A 378 14.65 -26.56 -36.14
CA ALA A 378 15.61 -27.63 -36.36
C ALA A 378 17.01 -27.07 -36.05
N PRO A 379 17.88 -27.83 -35.37
CA PRO A 379 19.18 -27.31 -34.96
C PRO A 379 19.98 -26.94 -36.20
N ARG A 380 20.37 -25.66 -36.29
CA ARG A 380 21.41 -25.22 -37.23
C ARG A 380 22.69 -25.94 -36.86
N ALA A 381 22.93 -27.08 -37.52
CA ALA A 381 24.17 -27.84 -37.42
C ALA A 381 25.31 -26.94 -37.90
N GLY A 382 26.15 -26.53 -36.95
CA GLY A 382 27.36 -25.80 -37.22
C GLY A 382 28.26 -26.60 -38.17
N THR A 383 28.63 -25.97 -39.27
CA THR A 383 29.78 -26.33 -40.11
C THR A 383 31.03 -26.45 -39.24
N ARG A 384 31.38 -27.67 -38.83
CA ARG A 384 32.73 -28.02 -38.38
C ARG A 384 33.47 -28.64 -39.56
N GLY A 385 34.55 -27.97 -39.96
CA GLY A 385 35.45 -28.40 -41.02
C GLY A 385 36.18 -29.70 -40.71
N GLY A 386 36.21 -30.57 -41.72
CA GLY A 386 37.37 -31.31 -42.21
C GLY A 386 38.32 -32.02 -41.23
N GLY A 387 38.18 -33.35 -41.16
CA GLY A 387 39.22 -34.28 -40.70
C GLY A 387 38.85 -35.72 -41.07
N ALA A 388 39.68 -36.36 -41.89
CA ALA A 388 39.40 -37.54 -42.72
C ALA A 388 39.49 -38.91 -42.02
N GLY A 389 38.83 -39.93 -42.60
CA GLY A 389 39.12 -41.37 -42.40
C GLY A 389 37.99 -42.30 -42.89
N PRO A 390 38.25 -43.43 -43.59
CA PRO A 390 37.44 -43.85 -44.74
C PRO A 390 36.49 -45.05 -44.52
N ALA A 391 35.60 -45.23 -45.51
CA ALA A 391 34.59 -46.27 -45.69
C ALA A 391 35.15 -47.73 -45.79
N PRO A 392 34.26 -48.73 -45.75
CA PRO A 392 33.74 -49.34 -47.00
C PRO A 392 32.21 -49.51 -46.91
N GLY A 393 31.39 -49.61 -47.95
CA GLY A 393 31.52 -50.11 -49.32
C GLY A 393 30.25 -50.94 -49.62
N PRO A 394 29.72 -50.99 -50.86
CA PRO A 394 28.27 -50.89 -51.11
C PRO A 394 27.62 -52.12 -51.78
N SER A 395 26.30 -52.18 -51.74
CA SER A 395 25.42 -52.86 -52.72
C SER A 395 24.01 -52.31 -52.54
N GLY A 396 23.26 -51.90 -53.55
CA GLY A 396 23.37 -52.13 -54.98
C GLY A 396 21.99 -52.57 -55.50
N ALA A 397 21.53 -51.89 -56.56
CA ALA A 397 20.30 -52.07 -57.34
C ALA A 397 19.03 -51.37 -56.79
N GLN A 398 18.51 -50.31 -57.43
CA GLN A 398 17.89 -50.25 -58.78
C GLN A 398 16.70 -51.22 -58.89
N SER A 399 15.53 -50.92 -59.44
CA SER A 399 14.99 -49.76 -60.16
C SER A 399 13.50 -50.05 -60.40
N GLY A 400 12.74 -48.99 -60.71
CA GLY A 400 11.56 -49.07 -61.58
C GLY A 400 10.28 -48.57 -60.91
N THR A 401 9.79 -47.37 -61.25
CA THR A 401 8.77 -47.11 -62.31
C THR A 401 7.52 -47.98 -62.15
N GLN A 402 6.29 -47.49 -62.09
CA GLN A 402 5.71 -46.32 -62.71
C GLN A 402 4.29 -46.13 -62.16
N THR A 403 3.88 -44.85 -62.02
CA THR A 403 2.54 -44.30 -62.31
C THR A 403 1.27 -45.15 -62.11
N GLY A 404 0.37 -44.61 -61.29
CA GLY A 404 -0.89 -44.11 -61.86
C GLY A 404 -2.21 -44.66 -61.30
N ILE A 405 -2.94 -43.75 -60.64
CA ILE A 405 -4.37 -43.46 -60.88
C ILE A 405 -5.43 -44.35 -60.19
N GLN A 406 -6.11 -43.68 -59.25
CA GLN A 406 -7.55 -43.66 -58.93
C GLN A 406 -8.26 -44.83 -58.22
N SER A 407 -8.84 -44.43 -57.09
CA SER A 407 -10.26 -44.47 -56.73
C SER A 407 -10.97 -45.82 -56.57
N GLY A 408 -11.66 -45.93 -55.42
CA GLY A 408 -13.01 -46.50 -55.40
C GLY A 408 -13.26 -47.53 -54.32
N ASN A 409 -14.08 -47.12 -53.34
CA ASN A 409 -14.87 -47.96 -52.43
C ASN A 409 -15.34 -49.29 -53.04
N HIS A 410 -15.27 -50.38 -52.29
CA HIS A 410 -16.41 -50.89 -51.50
C HIS A 410 -16.07 -52.23 -50.84
N ALA A 411 -16.73 -52.45 -49.71
CA ALA A 411 -16.69 -53.63 -48.87
C ALA A 411 -17.08 -54.95 -49.57
N SER A 412 -16.55 -56.07 -49.06
CA SER A 412 -17.27 -57.34 -49.02
C SER A 412 -16.90 -58.16 -47.78
N GLN A 413 -17.95 -58.55 -47.07
CA GLN A 413 -18.02 -59.44 -45.93
C GLN A 413 -17.66 -60.89 -46.27
N GLY A 414 -17.43 -61.70 -45.23
CA GLY A 414 -17.99 -63.07 -45.21
C GLY A 414 -17.28 -64.10 -44.34
N SER A 415 -17.91 -64.44 -43.20
CA SER A 415 -18.23 -65.82 -42.74
C SER A 415 -18.29 -65.86 -41.19
N LYS A 416 -19.49 -65.77 -40.56
CA LYS A 416 -20.44 -66.85 -40.15
C LYS A 416 -19.89 -67.77 -39.05
N ALA A 417 -20.61 -68.24 -38.03
CA ALA A 417 -21.95 -68.06 -37.43
C ALA A 417 -21.95 -68.90 -36.12
N ALA A 418 -22.63 -68.52 -35.02
CA ALA A 418 -23.91 -69.08 -34.51
C ALA A 418 -23.93 -68.88 -32.97
N GLU A 419 -25.00 -68.64 -32.19
CA GLU A 419 -26.44 -68.42 -32.38
C GLU A 419 -27.13 -68.04 -31.03
N ALA A 420 -28.16 -67.15 -31.08
CA ALA A 420 -29.37 -66.87 -30.24
C ALA A 420 -29.33 -66.79 -28.67
N LEU A 421 -29.61 -65.65 -27.98
CA LEU A 421 -30.85 -64.85 -27.67
C LEU A 421 -31.58 -65.26 -26.35
N PRO A 422 -32.37 -64.41 -25.62
CA PRO A 422 -33.06 -63.17 -26.05
C PRO A 422 -33.13 -61.93 -25.08
N ARG A 423 -33.48 -60.76 -25.69
CA ARG A 423 -34.40 -59.64 -25.28
C ARG A 423 -34.35 -59.02 -23.85
N ALA A 424 -34.57 -57.72 -23.59
CA ALA A 424 -34.87 -56.50 -24.38
C ALA A 424 -34.82 -55.25 -23.45
N SER A 425 -34.47 -54.09 -24.05
CA SER A 425 -35.01 -52.69 -23.91
C SER A 425 -35.52 -52.15 -22.56
N LYS A 426 -35.49 -50.85 -22.21
CA LYS A 426 -34.83 -49.57 -22.56
C LYS A 426 -35.46 -48.53 -21.57
N VAL A 427 -34.92 -47.30 -21.54
CA VAL A 427 -35.48 -46.03 -20.98
C VAL A 427 -35.22 -45.84 -19.46
N ALA A 428 -34.31 -44.96 -18.99
CA ALA A 428 -34.18 -43.48 -19.02
C ALA A 428 -35.07 -42.75 -17.99
N GLU A 429 -34.40 -42.10 -17.00
CA GLU A 429 -34.68 -40.90 -16.14
C GLU A 429 -36.15 -40.53 -15.73
N PRO A 430 -36.44 -39.68 -14.69
CA PRO A 430 -35.60 -38.77 -13.88
C PRO A 430 -35.99 -38.65 -12.36
N SER A 431 -35.38 -37.65 -11.68
CA SER A 431 -35.96 -36.71 -10.67
C SER A 431 -36.19 -37.07 -9.18
N TYR A 432 -35.74 -36.11 -8.34
CA TYR A 432 -36.00 -35.82 -6.90
C TYR A 432 -37.50 -35.89 -6.48
N PRO A 433 -37.88 -36.09 -5.18
CA PRO A 433 -37.79 -35.04 -4.14
C PRO A 433 -37.76 -35.50 -2.65
N GLU A 434 -38.11 -34.54 -1.80
CA GLU A 434 -37.82 -34.19 -0.40
C GLU A 434 -38.80 -34.73 0.69
N SER A 435 -38.32 -34.70 1.95
CA SER A 435 -39.02 -34.54 3.25
C SER A 435 -39.66 -35.70 4.08
N ALA A 436 -39.16 -35.81 5.32
CA ALA A 436 -39.86 -35.69 6.63
C ALA A 436 -39.86 -36.86 7.66
N THR A 437 -39.19 -36.59 8.78
CA THR A 437 -39.42 -36.92 10.22
C THR A 437 -39.56 -38.37 10.72
N THR A 438 -38.69 -38.75 11.70
CA THR A 438 -39.03 -39.00 13.13
C THR A 438 -37.80 -39.42 13.95
N GLN A 439 -37.65 -38.89 15.17
CA GLN A 439 -36.83 -39.43 16.29
C GLN A 439 -37.73 -40.25 17.24
N PRO A 440 -37.30 -40.85 18.39
CA PRO A 440 -35.96 -41.00 19.01
C PRO A 440 -35.65 -42.41 19.60
N THR A 441 -34.37 -42.77 19.83
CA THR A 441 -33.91 -43.46 21.08
C THR A 441 -32.38 -43.52 21.19
N ALA A 442 -31.87 -43.30 22.41
CA ALA A 442 -30.49 -43.59 22.87
C ALA A 442 -30.42 -45.03 23.45
N PRO A 443 -29.25 -45.72 23.61
CA PRO A 443 -28.22 -45.31 24.59
C PRO A 443 -26.73 -45.71 24.33
N ALA A 444 -25.86 -45.18 25.21
CA ALA A 444 -24.58 -45.72 25.73
C ALA A 444 -23.24 -45.48 24.99
N GLN A 445 -22.28 -44.91 25.75
CA GLN A 445 -20.83 -44.85 25.49
C GLN A 445 -20.16 -46.23 25.76
N PRO A 446 -18.94 -46.53 25.27
CA PRO A 446 -17.69 -46.10 25.96
C PRO A 446 -16.40 -45.89 25.10
N THR A 447 -15.46 -45.13 25.70
CA THR A 447 -13.97 -45.19 25.65
C THR A 447 -13.12 -45.00 24.37
N GLU A 448 -12.32 -43.93 24.42
CA GLU A 448 -10.85 -43.81 24.26
C GLU A 448 -10.10 -44.16 22.95
N SER A 449 -9.15 -43.24 22.65
CA SER A 449 -7.91 -43.39 21.85
C SER A 449 -7.95 -43.19 20.33
N ARG A 450 -7.65 -41.95 19.90
CA ARG A 450 -6.42 -41.60 19.15
C ARG A 450 -6.37 -40.12 18.75
N ARG A 451 -5.34 -39.41 19.23
CA ARG A 451 -4.90 -38.10 18.71
C ARG A 451 -4.27 -38.27 17.31
N PRO A 452 -4.49 -37.34 16.36
CA PRO A 452 -3.62 -37.19 15.21
C PRO A 452 -2.44 -36.25 15.54
N VAL A 453 -1.30 -36.59 14.96
CA VAL A 453 0.02 -35.95 15.13
C VAL A 453 0.03 -34.61 14.40
N ALA A 454 0.30 -33.53 15.13
CA ALA A 454 0.54 -32.20 14.57
C ALA A 454 2.03 -32.01 14.27
N ARG A 455 2.28 -31.54 13.04
CA ARG A 455 3.58 -31.19 12.46
C ARG A 455 4.29 -30.13 13.31
N ALA A 456 5.54 -30.42 13.70
CA ALA A 456 6.43 -29.47 14.36
C ALA A 456 6.86 -28.37 13.39
N SER A 457 6.45 -27.13 13.67
CA SER A 457 7.08 -25.92 13.12
C SER A 457 8.15 -25.46 14.10
N ALA A 458 9.31 -25.10 13.55
CA ALA A 458 10.49 -24.66 14.28
C ALA A 458 10.17 -23.47 15.21
N ARG A 459 10.58 -23.62 16.46
CA ARG A 459 10.45 -22.62 17.52
C ARG A 459 11.67 -21.71 17.45
N GLU A 460 11.45 -20.46 17.07
CA GLU A 460 12.40 -19.36 17.19
C GLU A 460 12.62 -19.08 18.69
N PRO A 461 13.86 -18.85 19.18
CA PRO A 461 14.12 -18.72 20.60
C PRO A 461 13.52 -17.41 21.14
N GLU A 462 12.51 -17.58 21.99
CA GLU A 462 11.89 -16.54 22.81
C GLU A 462 12.94 -16.00 23.80
N VAL A 463 13.38 -14.76 23.57
CA VAL A 463 14.25 -14.02 24.49
C VAL A 463 13.45 -13.72 25.76
N VAL A 464 13.72 -14.50 26.80
CA VAL A 464 13.20 -14.28 28.15
C VAL A 464 13.78 -12.96 28.67
N GLN A 465 12.94 -11.93 28.77
CA GLN A 465 13.26 -10.73 29.54
C GLN A 465 13.20 -11.09 31.03
N PRO A 466 14.25 -10.83 31.84
CA PRO A 466 14.19 -11.09 33.27
C PRO A 466 13.23 -10.09 33.92
N ALA A 467 12.22 -10.62 34.61
CA ALA A 467 11.36 -9.84 35.50
C ALA A 467 12.22 -9.25 36.64
N ILE A 468 12.18 -7.92 36.79
CA ILE A 468 12.84 -7.22 37.89
C ILE A 468 12.00 -7.42 39.16
N THR A 469 12.55 -8.13 40.14
CA THR A 469 12.11 -8.09 41.54
C THR A 469 12.50 -6.75 42.15
N PRO A 470 11.57 -5.98 42.75
CA PRO A 470 11.93 -4.79 43.50
C PRO A 470 12.60 -5.21 44.82
N GLY A 471 13.84 -4.77 45.07
CA GLY A 471 14.43 -4.86 46.42
C GLY A 471 15.91 -5.20 46.54
N VAL A 472 16.69 -5.33 45.47
CA VAL A 472 18.15 -5.47 45.57
C VAL A 472 18.81 -4.35 44.76
N VAL A 473 19.19 -3.26 45.44
CA VAL A 473 20.00 -2.20 44.86
C VAL A 473 21.43 -2.76 44.72
N PRO A 474 21.98 -2.92 43.50
CA PRO A 474 23.41 -3.20 43.36
C PRO A 474 24.19 -2.00 43.91
N PRO A 475 25.25 -2.20 44.70
CA PRO A 475 26.05 -1.07 45.15
C PRO A 475 26.69 -0.39 43.92
N LEU A 476 26.50 0.93 43.78
CA LEU A 476 27.16 1.75 42.75
C LEU A 476 28.67 1.79 43.04
N ASN A 477 29.39 0.76 42.62
CA ASN A 477 30.80 0.54 42.96
C ASN A 477 31.75 0.86 41.80
N GLY A 478 31.22 1.28 40.65
CA GLY A 478 32.03 1.76 39.53
C GLY A 478 31.23 2.25 38.33
N ASP A 479 31.96 2.67 37.30
CA ASP A 479 31.40 3.27 36.08
C ASP A 479 30.42 2.36 35.34
N ARG A 480 30.67 1.04 35.33
CA ARG A 480 29.80 0.06 34.66
C ARG A 480 28.42 -0.02 35.31
N ASP A 481 28.35 0.09 36.63
CA ASP A 481 27.08 0.05 37.36
C ASP A 481 26.27 1.33 37.10
N TRP A 482 26.97 2.47 36.99
CA TRP A 482 26.36 3.73 36.57
C TRP A 482 25.85 3.66 35.13
N HIS A 483 26.62 3.08 34.20
CA HIS A 483 26.20 2.94 32.80
C HIS A 483 24.95 2.08 32.68
N ALA A 484 24.93 0.91 33.34
CA ALA A 484 23.77 0.02 33.37
C ALA A 484 22.54 0.70 34.01
N LEU A 485 22.75 1.47 35.08
CA LEU A 485 21.68 2.25 35.70
C LEU A 485 21.08 3.27 34.72
N VAL A 486 21.92 3.98 33.97
CA VAL A 486 21.49 4.99 32.98
C VAL A 486 20.70 4.37 31.82
N GLU A 487 20.95 3.11 31.46
CA GLU A 487 20.17 2.43 30.43
C GLU A 487 18.73 2.12 30.87
N HIS A 488 18.57 1.76 32.14
CA HIS A 488 17.29 1.38 32.75
C HIS A 488 16.59 2.52 33.49
N LEU A 489 17.20 3.71 33.56
CA LEU A 489 16.64 4.90 34.20
C LEU A 489 15.39 5.37 33.42
N PRO A 490 14.21 5.45 34.06
CA PRO A 490 12.97 5.93 33.44
C PRO A 490 12.94 7.47 33.33
N VAL A 491 14.06 8.08 32.95
CA VAL A 491 14.22 9.52 32.76
C VAL A 491 14.12 9.84 31.28
N ASN A 492 13.37 10.87 30.93
CA ASN A 492 13.21 11.36 29.56
C ASN A 492 13.69 12.83 29.42
N GLY A 493 14.07 13.22 28.19
CA GLY A 493 14.50 14.59 27.88
C GLY A 493 15.81 15.00 28.54
N LEU A 494 15.87 16.25 29.03
CA LEU A 494 17.09 16.87 29.58
C LEU A 494 17.74 16.08 30.73
N GLY A 495 16.95 15.40 31.58
CA GLY A 495 17.49 14.59 32.67
C GLY A 495 18.22 13.33 32.18
N ARG A 496 17.77 12.74 31.06
CA ARG A 496 18.42 11.58 30.43
C ARG A 496 19.72 12.01 29.74
N GLN A 497 19.70 13.15 29.07
CA GLN A 497 20.89 13.75 28.47
C GLN A 497 21.95 14.03 29.54
N LEU A 498 21.56 14.68 30.64
CA LEU A 498 22.44 14.93 31.78
C LEU A 498 23.04 13.62 32.32
N ALA A 499 22.23 12.59 32.55
CA ALA A 499 22.72 11.28 33.02
C ALA A 499 23.68 10.61 32.04
N SER A 500 23.39 10.66 30.72
CA SER A 500 24.20 10.02 29.68
C SER A 500 25.56 10.70 29.43
N HIS A 501 25.67 11.99 29.76
CA HIS A 501 26.91 12.77 29.61
C HIS A 501 27.67 12.93 30.94
N CYS A 502 27.14 12.39 32.04
CA CYS A 502 27.80 12.36 33.34
C CYS A 502 28.62 11.08 33.53
N ALA A 503 29.89 11.23 33.91
CA ALA A 503 30.74 10.14 34.37
C ALA A 503 30.58 9.96 35.87
N PHE A 504 30.56 8.70 36.31
CA PHE A 504 30.56 8.37 37.74
C PHE A 504 31.88 8.76 38.39
N ASN A 505 31.84 9.33 39.59
CA ASN A 505 33.04 9.61 40.39
C ASN A 505 33.01 8.85 41.72
N SER A 506 32.01 9.11 42.57
CA SER A 506 31.89 8.42 43.86
C SER A 506 30.46 8.42 44.38
N TRP A 507 30.14 7.38 45.17
CA TRP A 507 28.89 7.25 45.93
C TRP A 507 29.21 6.98 47.40
N ALA A 508 28.84 7.90 48.30
CA ALA A 508 29.03 7.73 49.73
C ALA A 508 27.94 8.46 50.53
N GLY A 509 27.37 7.80 51.54
CA GLY A 509 26.45 8.45 52.49
C GLY A 509 25.16 9.06 51.89
N GLY A 510 24.71 8.57 50.73
CA GLY A 510 23.54 9.11 50.01
C GLY A 510 23.85 10.30 49.11
N GLU A 511 25.13 10.64 48.90
CA GLU A 511 25.58 11.68 47.99
C GLU A 511 26.26 11.05 46.75
N LEU A 512 25.75 11.37 45.56
CA LEU A 512 26.30 10.93 44.27
C LEU A 512 27.09 12.07 43.63
N HIS A 513 28.38 11.85 43.44
CA HIS A 513 29.26 12.77 42.74
C HIS A 513 29.41 12.33 41.29
N LEU A 514 29.01 13.21 40.38
CA LEU A 514 29.12 13.01 38.94
C LEU A 514 29.99 14.12 38.32
N HIS A 515 30.73 13.76 37.29
CA HIS A 515 31.49 14.70 36.49
C HIS A 515 30.84 14.86 35.13
N LEU A 516 30.48 16.09 34.76
CA LEU A 516 29.96 16.40 33.44
C LEU A 516 31.09 16.92 32.54
N GLU A 517 31.05 16.51 31.27
CA GLU A 517 31.96 17.07 30.28
C GLU A 517 31.74 18.59 30.10
N PRO A 518 32.82 19.39 29.98
CA PRO A 518 32.72 20.85 29.87
C PRO A 518 31.85 21.32 28.70
N ASP A 519 31.81 20.54 27.62
CA ASP A 519 31.04 20.84 26.41
C ASP A 519 29.52 20.81 26.67
N CYS A 520 29.10 20.18 27.78
CA CYS A 520 27.72 20.03 28.21
C CYS A 520 27.36 20.89 29.45
N GLU A 521 28.22 21.84 29.86
CA GLU A 521 28.01 22.65 31.08
C GLU A 521 26.65 23.38 31.12
N HIS A 522 26.09 23.72 29.95
CA HIS A 522 24.77 24.32 29.81
C HIS A 522 23.62 23.47 30.40
N LEU A 523 23.81 22.15 30.53
CA LEU A 523 22.82 21.24 31.11
C LEU A 523 22.74 21.35 32.65
N ILE A 524 23.80 21.81 33.32
CA ILE A 524 23.83 22.02 34.79
C ILE A 524 23.14 23.33 35.15
N LYS A 525 23.23 24.37 34.30
CA LYS A 525 22.58 25.67 34.54
C LYS A 525 21.04 25.61 34.52
N ALA A 526 20.49 24.49 34.06
CA ALA A 526 19.08 24.19 34.17
C ALA A 526 18.81 23.40 35.45
N ASP A 527 18.49 24.09 36.56
CA ASP A 527 18.14 23.46 37.85
C ASP A 527 17.07 22.35 37.70
N ALA A 528 16.19 22.48 36.69
CA ALA A 528 15.17 21.51 36.36
C ALA A 528 15.72 20.14 35.89
N ALA A 529 16.90 20.07 35.28
CA ALA A 529 17.50 18.82 34.82
C ALA A 529 18.12 18.04 35.98
N GLU A 530 18.80 18.74 36.89
CA GLU A 530 19.37 18.16 38.11
C GLU A 530 18.27 17.65 39.05
N GLN A 531 17.22 18.46 39.27
CA GLN A 531 16.08 18.06 40.12
C GLN A 531 15.35 16.83 39.59
N ARG A 532 15.13 16.75 38.27
CA ARG A 532 14.50 15.58 37.64
C ARG A 532 15.35 14.34 37.77
N LEU A 533 16.67 14.45 37.56
CA LEU A 533 17.57 13.32 37.71
C LEU A 533 17.64 12.85 39.17
N ALA A 534 17.68 13.77 40.15
CA ALA A 534 17.68 13.44 41.57
C ALA A 534 16.38 12.73 41.99
N GLN A 535 15.23 13.23 41.53
CA GLN A 535 13.93 12.64 41.84
C GLN A 535 13.82 11.20 41.30
N THR A 536 14.21 10.97 40.04
CA THR A 536 14.12 9.62 39.47
C THR A 536 15.15 8.67 40.09
N LEU A 537 16.34 9.15 40.45
CA LEU A 537 17.30 8.33 41.20
C LEU A 537 16.78 7.95 42.58
N GLN A 538 16.06 8.85 43.26
CA GLN A 538 15.41 8.53 44.53
C GLN A 538 14.31 7.48 44.38
N GLU A 539 13.50 7.56 43.31
CA GLU A 539 12.46 6.56 43.00
C GLU A 539 13.06 5.18 42.71
N VAL A 540 14.17 5.12 41.98
CA VAL A 540 14.83 3.86 41.58
C VAL A 540 15.66 3.25 42.72
N LEU A 541 16.37 4.07 43.50
CA LEU A 541 17.26 3.60 44.57
C LEU A 541 16.55 3.44 45.92
N GLY A 542 15.32 3.96 46.07
CA GLY A 542 14.51 3.84 47.29
C GLY A 542 15.09 4.57 48.51
N GLN A 543 16.10 5.43 48.32
CA GLN A 543 16.76 6.22 49.37
C GLN A 543 16.91 7.68 48.91
N PRO A 544 16.93 8.66 49.84
CA PRO A 544 17.13 10.06 49.47
C PRO A 544 18.53 10.27 48.89
N VAL A 545 18.60 10.74 47.64
CA VAL A 545 19.85 10.97 46.92
C VAL A 545 20.11 12.47 46.78
N ARG A 546 21.31 12.92 47.20
CA ARG A 546 21.83 14.25 46.86
C ARG A 546 22.77 14.14 45.68
N LEU A 547 22.47 14.88 44.61
CA LEU A 547 23.35 14.97 43.45
C LEU A 547 24.34 16.11 43.62
N ARG A 548 25.61 15.86 43.29
CA ARG A 548 26.61 16.90 43.05
C ARG A 548 27.24 16.67 41.70
N ILE A 549 27.02 17.61 40.78
CA ILE A 549 27.55 17.53 39.41
C ILE A 549 28.60 18.62 39.23
N GLU A 550 29.84 18.23 38.97
CA GLU A 550 30.93 19.17 38.66
C GLU A 550 31.26 19.13 37.16
N ALA A 551 31.33 20.30 36.53
CA ALA A 551 31.79 20.42 35.14
C ALA A 551 33.31 20.26 35.07
N ARG A 552 33.77 19.01 35.01
CA ARG A 552 35.19 18.64 34.93
C ARG A 552 35.33 17.43 34.02
N ARG A 553 36.35 17.44 33.15
CA ARG A 553 36.70 16.23 32.39
C ARG A 553 37.12 15.13 33.36
N SER A 554 36.34 14.06 33.42
CA SER A 554 36.65 12.88 34.22
C SER A 554 37.64 11.97 33.51
N ALA A 555 38.41 11.20 34.28
CA ALA A 555 39.16 10.06 33.76
C ALA A 555 38.25 8.86 33.44
N ASN A 556 37.07 8.82 34.07
CA ASN A 556 36.06 7.79 33.92
C ASN A 556 35.20 8.03 32.68
N ASP A 557 34.71 6.95 32.07
CA ASP A 557 33.98 7.03 30.82
C ASP A 557 32.52 7.47 31.05
N THR A 558 32.00 8.31 30.16
CA THR A 558 30.57 8.65 30.17
C THR A 558 29.79 7.56 29.43
N PRO A 559 28.53 7.26 29.83
CA PRO A 559 27.69 6.30 29.12
C PRO A 559 27.58 6.58 27.60
N ALA A 560 27.52 7.86 27.21
CA ALA A 560 27.51 8.26 25.81
C ALA A 560 28.81 7.91 25.06
N ARG A 561 29.98 8.09 25.69
CA ARG A 561 31.27 7.71 25.10
C ARG A 561 31.48 6.20 25.07
N ALA A 562 30.96 5.46 26.05
CA ALA A 562 31.00 4.00 26.05
C ALA A 562 30.20 3.42 24.87
N ARG A 563 28.97 3.91 24.65
CA ARG A 563 28.14 3.51 23.51
C ARG A 563 28.77 3.88 22.16
N ALA A 564 29.28 5.11 22.03
CA ALA A 564 29.97 5.53 20.81
C ALA A 564 31.20 4.67 20.49
N ARG A 565 31.92 4.19 21.52
CA ARG A 565 33.04 3.25 21.33
C ARG A 565 32.58 1.86 20.92
N GLU A 566 31.49 1.37 21.48
CA GLU A 566 30.93 0.07 21.13
C GLU A 566 30.38 0.04 19.70
N GLU A 567 29.65 1.09 19.30
CA GLU A 567 29.21 1.29 17.92
C GLU A 567 30.41 1.32 16.95
N GLN A 568 31.48 2.04 17.31
CA GLN A 568 32.71 2.06 16.51
C GLN A 568 33.41 0.69 16.45
N ARG A 569 33.37 -0.10 17.53
CA ARG A 569 33.92 -1.46 17.56
C ARG A 569 33.14 -2.37 16.62
N LEU A 570 31.80 -2.38 16.73
CA LEU A 570 30.91 -3.17 15.88
C LEU A 570 31.05 -2.78 14.40
N GLN A 571 31.17 -1.49 14.12
CA GLN A 571 31.42 -0.98 12.77
C GLN A 571 32.75 -1.49 12.21
N ARG A 572 33.83 -1.44 12.98
CA ARG A 572 35.15 -1.97 12.56
C ARG A 572 35.13 -3.48 12.36
N GLU A 573 34.46 -4.22 13.23
CA GLU A 573 34.30 -5.68 13.08
C GLU A 573 33.52 -6.03 11.81
N ALA A 574 32.43 -5.31 11.52
CA ALA A 574 31.69 -5.48 10.27
C ALA A 574 32.56 -5.17 9.03
N GLU A 575 33.37 -4.11 9.08
CA GLU A 575 34.30 -3.76 7.99
C GLU A 575 35.36 -4.83 7.75
N VAL A 576 35.91 -5.42 8.81
CA VAL A 576 36.89 -6.52 8.69
C VAL A 576 36.23 -7.77 8.11
N LEU A 577 35.05 -8.15 8.59
CA LEU A 577 34.32 -9.32 8.09
C LEU A 577 34.00 -9.22 6.60
N VAL A 578 33.56 -8.06 6.12
CA VAL A 578 33.26 -7.87 4.69
C VAL A 578 34.53 -7.83 3.84
N ARG A 579 35.65 -7.33 4.38
CA ARG A 579 36.94 -7.34 3.66
C ARG A 579 37.59 -8.72 3.59
N GLU A 580 37.33 -9.57 4.58
CA GLU A 580 37.87 -10.94 4.64
C GLU A 580 36.92 -11.99 4.04
N ASP A 581 35.69 -11.60 3.67
CA ASP A 581 34.71 -12.50 3.04
C ASP A 581 35.21 -12.97 1.65
N PRO A 582 35.34 -14.30 1.42
CA PRO A 582 35.75 -14.86 0.14
C PRO A 582 34.87 -14.43 -1.05
N ILE A 583 33.57 -14.20 -0.82
CA ILE A 583 32.63 -13.77 -1.86
C ILE A 583 32.89 -12.31 -2.21
N ALA A 584 33.10 -11.46 -1.20
CA ALA A 584 33.39 -10.05 -1.35
C ALA A 584 34.74 -9.83 -2.05
N LEU A 585 35.78 -10.57 -1.67
CA LEU A 585 37.09 -10.58 -2.36
C LEU A 585 36.98 -11.10 -3.81
N GLY A 586 36.11 -12.08 -4.05
CA GLY A 586 35.78 -12.56 -5.39
C GLY A 586 35.12 -11.49 -6.27
N LEU A 587 34.28 -10.64 -5.69
CA LEU A 587 33.62 -9.53 -6.40
C LEU A 587 34.61 -8.39 -6.70
N VAL A 588 35.42 -7.98 -5.73
CA VAL A 588 36.47 -6.95 -5.89
C VAL A 588 37.47 -7.35 -6.98
N SER A 589 37.95 -8.61 -6.95
CA SER A 589 38.91 -9.10 -7.94
C SER A 589 38.35 -9.25 -9.36
N ARG A 590 37.08 -9.67 -9.50
CA ARG A 590 36.42 -9.79 -10.82
C ARG A 590 36.06 -8.44 -11.43
N LEU A 591 35.74 -7.45 -10.61
CA LEU A 591 35.26 -6.14 -11.04
C LEU A 591 36.34 -5.05 -11.01
N ASN A 592 37.55 -5.38 -10.53
CA ASN A 592 38.64 -4.43 -10.31
C ASN A 592 38.17 -3.20 -9.50
N ALA A 593 37.35 -3.45 -8.48
CA ALA A 593 36.64 -2.43 -7.72
C ALA A 593 37.33 -2.15 -6.37
N GLU A 594 37.19 -0.94 -5.85
CA GLU A 594 37.69 -0.54 -4.52
C GLU A 594 36.54 -0.31 -3.54
N TRP A 595 36.77 -0.61 -2.27
CA TRP A 595 35.80 -0.33 -1.21
C TRP A 595 35.74 1.18 -0.93
N VAL A 596 34.54 1.76 -0.97
CA VAL A 596 34.32 3.16 -0.59
C VAL A 596 34.45 3.31 0.94
N PRO A 597 35.31 4.20 1.46
CA PRO A 597 35.45 4.39 2.91
C PRO A 597 34.13 4.81 3.57
N GLY A 598 33.71 4.12 4.63
CA GLY A 598 32.49 4.43 5.40
C GLY A 598 31.17 3.95 4.79
N SER A 599 31.20 3.13 3.72
CA SER A 599 29.98 2.60 3.10
C SER A 599 29.35 1.42 3.83
N PHE A 600 30.06 0.81 4.78
CA PHE A 600 29.54 -0.28 5.59
C PHE A 600 28.65 0.28 6.69
N ARG A 601 27.56 -0.41 7.03
CA ARG A 601 26.74 -0.08 8.21
C ARG A 601 26.48 -1.35 8.98
N ALA A 602 26.86 -1.38 10.25
CA ALA A 602 26.48 -2.46 11.14
C ALA A 602 24.95 -2.43 11.37
N THR A 603 24.25 -3.49 10.99
CA THR A 603 22.83 -3.66 11.31
C THR A 603 22.70 -4.27 12.71
N GLY A 604 22.42 -3.43 13.72
CA GLY A 604 22.16 -3.90 15.09
C GLY A 604 22.75 -3.01 16.20
N ALA A 605 22.62 -1.68 16.08
CA ALA A 605 22.89 -0.73 17.16
C ALA A 605 21.57 -0.18 17.69
#